data_AF-A0AAD3HJZ0-F1
#
_entry.id   AF-A0AAD3HJZ0-F1
#
_cell.length_a   1.000
_cell.length_b   1.000
_cell.length_c   1.000
_cell.angle_alpha   90.00
_cell.angle_beta   90.00
_cell.angle_gamma   90.00
#
_symmetry.space_group_name_H-M   'P 1'
#
loop_
_entity.id
_entity.type
_entity.pdbx_description
1 polymer ?
#
loop_
_entity_poly.entity_id
_entity_poly.type
_entity_poly.pdbx_seq_one_letter_code
_entity_poly.pdbx_strand_id
1 'polypeptide(L)'
;GVPGRLLAGHPRAGGFGALPLIEHIRARFACWGARLVCSAVMPRDSLHPWQRALLLYLRRLHPAFGPLSLLTASRRGPWLGVDGLPEDIRRVVTSMAILPPVTDIGSEPLVPGSWCWGVPLWGNPFLPVGLPGLPGVLGLEHHYPVLVHCHALSSLGMCVAALAQLRCFEDTWDSALLNGVSGVAEGRVMERCWSALVRRFLDPASPDACALCSLPRCRDLLTSLESLLGAVPVAWVEAAEAFLVDALPPQPLPASEVDAWQVLVPRLGWQLPHVGAVPLRNLSVRMATVLQLGGVFEERAVLHAAFIREALGLPATQQLPEGVLDGLRDSFQRLWSIRWENGFKEAFWRLSIDGVPLLGNSHMSRARPECCGCGSVVLGVSPRLHFFWACPVARAVVEQLEVTLGIAVPRAALWLALPPSGVQQCVWDVVVLAALSAMEEGRRLLRARVRESGSAGVVPGLAAVVALSAVSWFWGQLRGFACLGVPRRGWAGVGPSHPFLRIVGGRFSVGR
;
A
#
# COMPACT_ATOMS: atom_id res chain seq x y z
N GLY A 1 -23.59 -4.65 2.37
CA GLY A 1 -23.17 -4.86 3.76
C GLY A 1 -21.71 -4.50 3.88
N VAL A 2 -20.83 -5.43 3.54
CA VAL A 2 -19.38 -5.18 3.47
C VAL A 2 -19.05 -4.29 2.25
N PRO A 3 -18.34 -3.16 2.42
CA PRO A 3 -17.80 -2.39 1.31
C PRO A 3 -16.87 -3.24 0.44
N GLY A 4 -17.00 -3.15 -0.89
CA GLY A 4 -16.22 -3.98 -1.82
C GLY A 4 -14.70 -3.89 -1.61
N ARG A 5 -14.19 -2.69 -1.29
CA ARG A 5 -12.76 -2.46 -0.98
C ARG A 5 -12.25 -3.21 0.25
N LEU A 6 -13.11 -3.47 1.24
CA LEU A 6 -12.73 -4.16 2.49
C LEU A 6 -12.72 -5.69 2.35
N LEU A 7 -13.23 -6.23 1.23
CA LEU A 7 -13.22 -7.67 0.95
C LEU A 7 -11.79 -8.22 0.77
N ALA A 8 -10.85 -7.37 0.37
CA ALA A 8 -9.48 -7.75 0.06
C ALA A 8 -8.72 -8.27 1.30
N GLY A 9 -7.81 -9.22 1.10
CA GLY A 9 -6.88 -9.69 2.13
C GLY A 9 -7.32 -10.96 2.84
N HIS A 10 -6.37 -11.62 3.50
CA HIS A 10 -6.55 -12.98 4.01
C HIS A 10 -7.49 -13.01 5.23
N PRO A 11 -8.38 -14.03 5.37
CA PRO A 11 -9.29 -14.13 6.51
C PRO A 11 -8.62 -14.20 7.88
N ARG A 12 -7.44 -14.84 7.98
CA ARG A 12 -6.60 -14.81 9.20
C ARG A 12 -6.17 -13.41 9.66
N ALA A 13 -6.26 -12.40 8.81
CA ALA A 13 -5.96 -11.00 9.11
C ALA A 13 -7.24 -10.13 9.12
N GLY A 14 -8.42 -10.75 9.28
CA GLY A 14 -9.72 -10.06 9.27
C GLY A 14 -10.22 -9.65 7.88
N GLY A 15 -9.61 -10.13 6.80
CA GLY A 15 -10.13 -9.92 5.43
C GLY A 15 -11.18 -10.96 5.02
N PHE A 16 -11.68 -10.89 3.78
CA PHE A 16 -12.69 -11.84 3.26
C PHE A 16 -12.13 -12.80 2.20
N GLY A 17 -10.81 -12.78 1.97
CA GLY A 17 -10.16 -13.65 0.99
C GLY A 17 -10.37 -13.24 -0.46
N ALA A 18 -11.04 -12.11 -0.73
CA ALA A 18 -11.18 -11.63 -2.10
C ALA A 18 -9.81 -11.18 -2.63
N LEU A 19 -9.54 -11.54 -3.88
CA LEU A 19 -8.39 -11.03 -4.61
C LEU A 19 -8.70 -9.59 -5.08
N PRO A 20 -7.96 -8.57 -4.64
CA PRO A 20 -8.11 -7.22 -5.17
C PRO A 20 -7.55 -7.17 -6.59
N LEU A 21 -8.41 -7.47 -7.58
CA LEU A 21 -7.98 -7.76 -8.95
C LEU A 21 -7.22 -6.59 -9.59
N ILE A 22 -7.67 -5.35 -9.37
CA ILE A 22 -7.05 -4.16 -9.94
C ILE A 22 -5.64 -3.99 -9.37
N GLU A 23 -5.51 -4.05 -8.05
CA GLU A 23 -4.24 -3.96 -7.31
C GLU A 23 -3.31 -5.12 -7.69
N HIS A 24 -3.86 -6.31 -7.90
CA HIS A 24 -3.10 -7.48 -8.32
C HIS A 24 -2.55 -7.33 -9.75
N ILE A 25 -3.35 -6.85 -10.70
CA ILE A 25 -2.89 -6.59 -12.08
C ILE A 25 -1.79 -5.52 -12.07
N ARG A 26 -2.03 -4.42 -11.34
CA ARG A 26 -1.08 -3.34 -11.12
C ARG A 26 0.24 -3.84 -10.51
N ALA A 27 0.16 -4.73 -9.52
CA ALA A 27 1.32 -5.37 -8.90
C ALA A 27 2.16 -6.19 -9.89
N ARG A 28 1.55 -6.81 -10.91
CA ARG A 28 2.29 -7.54 -11.95
C ARG A 28 3.12 -6.59 -12.81
N PHE A 29 2.56 -5.45 -13.20
CA PHE A 29 3.30 -4.42 -13.91
C PHE A 29 4.43 -3.84 -13.05
N ALA A 30 4.19 -3.62 -11.75
CA ALA A 30 5.24 -3.16 -10.83
C ALA A 30 6.40 -4.16 -10.73
N CYS A 31 6.10 -5.46 -10.71
CA CYS A 31 7.13 -6.50 -10.76
C CYS A 31 7.93 -6.46 -12.07
N TRP A 32 7.31 -6.10 -13.20
CA TRP A 32 8.05 -5.90 -14.45
C TRP A 32 8.92 -4.64 -14.40
N GLY A 33 8.42 -3.54 -13.84
CA GLY A 33 9.19 -2.32 -13.60
C GLY A 33 10.41 -2.57 -12.71
N ALA A 34 10.22 -3.25 -11.58
CA ALA A 34 11.30 -3.64 -10.68
C ALA A 34 12.35 -4.54 -11.37
N ARG A 35 11.91 -5.52 -12.19
CA ARG A 35 12.83 -6.34 -12.98
C ARG A 35 13.60 -5.54 -14.02
N LEU A 36 12.96 -4.55 -14.65
CA LEU A 36 13.64 -3.65 -15.58
C LEU A 36 14.72 -2.85 -14.86
N VAL A 37 14.40 -2.27 -13.70
CA VAL A 37 15.37 -1.56 -12.86
C VAL A 37 16.53 -2.47 -12.45
N CYS A 38 16.25 -3.68 -11.95
CA CYS A 38 17.28 -4.62 -11.53
C CYS A 38 18.14 -5.13 -12.70
N SER A 39 17.63 -5.07 -13.93
CA SER A 39 18.38 -5.43 -15.14
C SER A 39 19.35 -4.35 -15.62
N ALA A 40 19.31 -3.15 -15.03
CA ALA A 40 20.21 -2.05 -15.38
C ALA A 40 21.69 -2.46 -15.28
N VAL A 41 22.06 -3.21 -14.23
CA VAL A 41 23.42 -3.69 -13.99
C VAL A 41 23.84 -4.88 -14.87
N MET A 42 22.93 -5.40 -15.72
CA MET A 42 23.20 -6.58 -16.55
C MET A 42 23.72 -6.18 -17.94
N PRO A 43 24.59 -7.00 -18.55
CA PRO A 43 24.97 -6.83 -19.95
C PRO A 43 23.74 -6.82 -20.87
N ARG A 44 23.76 -6.00 -21.93
CA ARG A 44 22.62 -5.84 -22.85
C ARG A 44 22.16 -7.16 -23.49
N ASP A 45 23.09 -8.07 -23.76
CA ASP A 45 22.79 -9.36 -24.37
C ASP A 45 22.14 -10.35 -23.39
N SER A 46 22.25 -10.09 -22.08
CA SER A 46 21.57 -10.86 -21.03
C SER A 46 20.14 -10.37 -20.75
N LEU A 47 19.74 -9.23 -21.33
CA LEU A 47 18.40 -8.68 -21.14
C LEU A 47 17.36 -9.46 -21.94
N HIS A 48 16.18 -9.65 -21.34
CA HIS A 48 15.06 -10.24 -22.04
C HIS A 48 14.62 -9.36 -23.24
N PRO A 49 14.19 -9.93 -24.39
CA PRO A 49 13.80 -9.15 -25.58
C PRO A 49 12.85 -7.97 -25.31
N TRP A 50 11.82 -8.17 -24.48
CA TRP A 50 10.89 -7.08 -24.11
C TRP A 50 11.57 -5.93 -23.36
N GLN A 51 12.57 -6.21 -22.49
CA GLN A 51 13.30 -5.18 -21.75
C GLN A 51 14.13 -4.34 -22.72
N ARG A 52 14.80 -5.00 -23.68
CA ARG A 52 15.57 -4.33 -24.72
C ARG A 52 14.69 -3.43 -25.58
N ALA A 53 13.57 -3.96 -26.06
CA ALA A 53 12.64 -3.21 -26.90
C ALA A 53 12.05 -2.00 -26.16
N LEU A 54 11.64 -2.17 -24.90
CA LEU A 54 11.13 -1.10 -24.06
C LEU A 54 12.18 -0.01 -23.82
N LEU A 55 13.41 -0.38 -23.42
CA LEU A 55 14.47 0.60 -23.18
C LEU A 55 14.88 1.35 -24.46
N LEU A 56 14.90 0.67 -25.60
CA LEU A 56 15.14 1.33 -26.90
C LEU A 56 14.03 2.32 -27.25
N TYR A 57 12.77 1.95 -27.01
CA TYR A 57 11.63 2.83 -27.21
C TYR A 57 11.73 4.07 -26.29
N LEU A 58 11.96 3.86 -25.00
CA LEU A 58 12.06 4.94 -24.02
C LEU A 58 13.23 5.88 -24.31
N ARG A 59 14.42 5.34 -24.64
CA ARG A 59 15.59 6.15 -25.01
C ARG A 59 15.39 6.95 -26.30
N ARG A 60 14.51 6.53 -27.20
CA ARG A 60 14.14 7.30 -28.39
C ARG A 60 13.24 8.49 -28.06
N LEU A 61 12.49 8.44 -26.95
CA LEU A 61 11.70 9.57 -26.48
C LEU A 61 12.55 10.58 -25.72
N HIS A 62 13.45 10.09 -24.86
CA HIS A 62 14.36 10.94 -24.09
C HIS A 62 15.63 10.15 -23.70
N PRO A 63 16.85 10.70 -23.86
CA PRO A 63 18.10 9.97 -23.61
C PRO A 63 18.26 9.53 -22.15
N ALA A 64 17.76 10.33 -21.20
CA ALA A 64 17.77 10.00 -19.78
C ALA A 64 16.67 9.00 -19.35
N PHE A 65 15.85 8.51 -20.29
CA PHE A 65 14.79 7.55 -19.99
C PHE A 65 15.37 6.13 -19.82
N GLY A 66 16.09 5.94 -18.72
CA GLY A 66 16.69 4.67 -18.31
C GLY A 66 15.82 3.86 -17.34
N PRO A 67 16.28 2.67 -16.90
CA PRO A 67 15.54 1.84 -15.96
C PRO A 67 15.15 2.53 -14.65
N LEU A 68 16.02 3.42 -14.12
CA LEU A 68 15.76 4.12 -12.86
C LEU A 68 14.62 5.14 -12.97
N SER A 69 14.36 5.71 -14.15
CA SER A 69 13.28 6.71 -14.32
C SER A 69 11.89 6.19 -13.97
N LEU A 70 11.71 4.87 -13.97
CA LEU A 70 10.47 4.24 -13.50
C LEU A 70 10.22 4.51 -12.01
N LEU A 71 11.26 4.73 -11.20
CA LEU A 71 11.16 4.86 -9.74
C LEU A 71 10.65 6.24 -9.30
N THR A 72 10.88 7.27 -10.10
CA THR A 72 10.42 8.65 -9.84
C THR A 72 9.29 9.09 -10.78
N ALA A 73 8.93 8.26 -11.76
CA ALA A 73 7.84 8.52 -12.69
C ALA A 73 6.53 8.82 -11.95
N SER A 74 5.87 9.93 -12.27
CA SER A 74 4.57 10.27 -11.71
C SER A 74 3.45 9.44 -12.36
N ARG A 75 2.30 9.30 -11.69
CA ARG A 75 1.14 8.58 -12.25
C ARG A 75 0.49 9.30 -13.45
N ARG A 76 0.69 10.62 -13.56
CA ARG A 76 -0.04 11.48 -14.50
C ARG A 76 0.85 12.14 -15.54
N GLY A 77 2.16 11.94 -15.47
CA GLY A 77 3.13 12.68 -16.26
C GLY A 77 3.35 14.11 -15.74
N PRO A 78 4.14 14.92 -16.46
CA PRO A 78 4.96 14.50 -17.60
C PRO A 78 6.07 13.52 -17.16
N TRP A 79 6.55 12.65 -18.07
CA TRP A 79 7.61 11.69 -17.78
C TRP A 79 8.90 12.12 -18.47
N LEU A 80 9.81 12.78 -17.74
CA LEU A 80 11.00 13.43 -18.33
C LEU A 80 10.62 14.41 -19.45
N GLY A 81 9.59 15.23 -19.22
CA GLY A 81 9.09 16.19 -20.21
C GLY A 81 8.27 15.59 -21.35
N VAL A 82 7.99 14.27 -21.32
CA VAL A 82 7.12 13.62 -22.31
C VAL A 82 5.68 13.59 -21.80
N ASP A 83 4.77 14.26 -22.53
CA ASP A 83 3.35 14.41 -22.15
C ASP A 83 2.46 13.21 -22.52
N GLY A 84 2.95 12.31 -23.38
CA GLY A 84 2.15 11.20 -23.92
C GLY A 84 2.96 9.92 -24.05
N LEU A 85 2.43 8.84 -23.46
CA LEU A 85 2.92 7.48 -23.66
C LEU A 85 1.78 6.59 -24.13
N PRO A 86 2.02 5.65 -25.06
CA PRO A 86 1.07 4.59 -25.38
C PRO A 86 0.63 3.86 -24.11
N GLU A 87 -0.63 3.44 -24.05
CA GLU A 87 -1.24 2.91 -22.82
C GLU A 87 -0.43 1.77 -22.17
N ASP A 88 0.07 0.83 -22.97
CA ASP A 88 0.84 -0.31 -22.45
C ASP A 88 2.21 0.11 -21.90
N ILE A 89 2.86 1.10 -22.53
CA ILE A 89 4.13 1.66 -22.05
C ILE A 89 3.89 2.45 -20.77
N ARG A 90 2.84 3.28 -20.76
CA ARG A 90 2.43 4.08 -19.60
C ARG A 90 2.17 3.20 -18.38
N ARG A 91 1.51 2.04 -18.57
CA ARG A 91 1.26 1.08 -17.50
C ARG A 91 2.54 0.58 -16.84
N VAL A 92 3.58 0.28 -17.62
CA VAL A 92 4.88 -0.17 -17.09
C VAL A 92 5.64 0.99 -16.47
N VAL A 93 5.71 2.15 -17.13
CA VAL A 93 6.44 3.34 -16.65
C VAL A 93 5.89 3.83 -15.31
N THR A 94 4.56 3.90 -15.17
CA THR A 94 3.90 4.38 -13.94
C THR A 94 3.68 3.29 -12.90
N SER A 95 4.14 2.06 -13.16
CA SER A 95 3.87 0.90 -12.32
C SER A 95 4.58 0.92 -10.97
N MET A 96 5.63 1.71 -10.80
CA MET A 96 6.29 1.84 -9.49
C MET A 96 5.61 2.93 -8.65
N ALA A 97 5.04 3.95 -9.29
CA ALA A 97 4.32 5.05 -8.65
C ALA A 97 3.03 4.63 -7.91
N ILE A 98 2.55 3.41 -8.14
CA ILE A 98 1.42 2.83 -7.39
C ILE A 98 1.82 2.29 -6.02
N LEU A 99 3.10 2.02 -5.81
CA LEU A 99 3.67 1.51 -4.56
C LEU A 99 4.16 2.69 -3.71
N PRO A 100 4.43 2.47 -2.40
CA PRO A 100 5.24 3.40 -1.63
C PRO A 100 6.59 3.67 -2.33
N PRO A 101 7.14 4.89 -2.23
CA PRO A 101 8.42 5.23 -2.86
C PRO A 101 9.52 4.24 -2.48
N VAL A 102 10.37 3.90 -3.44
CA VAL A 102 11.56 3.08 -3.21
C VAL A 102 12.61 3.95 -2.53
N THR A 103 13.26 3.43 -1.50
CA THR A 103 14.26 4.14 -0.70
C THR A 103 15.58 3.38 -0.67
N ASP A 104 16.63 4.01 -0.13
CA ASP A 104 17.84 3.31 0.30
C ASP A 104 17.52 2.40 1.49
N ILE A 105 17.91 1.12 1.38
CA ILE A 105 17.77 0.11 2.43
C ILE A 105 19.12 -0.39 2.97
N GLY A 106 20.24 0.14 2.49
CA GLY A 106 21.56 -0.25 2.96
C GLY A 106 21.83 0.19 4.40
N SER A 107 22.49 -0.67 5.17
CA SER A 107 22.82 -0.41 6.57
C SER A 107 23.96 0.59 6.77
N GLU A 108 24.88 0.67 5.82
CA GLU A 108 26.03 1.57 5.84
C GLU A 108 25.78 2.80 4.96
N PRO A 109 26.26 4.00 5.31
CA PRO A 109 26.18 5.18 4.46
C PRO A 109 26.80 4.94 3.07
N LEU A 110 26.22 5.55 2.03
CA LEU A 110 26.79 5.54 0.70
C LEU A 110 28.10 6.33 0.68
N VAL A 111 29.21 5.66 0.37
CA VAL A 111 30.52 6.29 0.23
C VAL A 111 30.68 6.82 -1.20
N PRO A 112 30.86 8.14 -1.40
CA PRO A 112 31.09 8.72 -2.72
C PRO A 112 32.38 8.21 -3.36
N GLY A 113 32.42 8.19 -4.69
CA GLY A 113 33.61 7.75 -5.44
C GLY A 113 33.50 8.11 -6.92
N SER A 114 34.38 7.55 -7.75
CA SER A 114 34.39 7.83 -9.20
C SER A 114 33.05 7.49 -9.88
N TRP A 115 32.30 6.53 -9.34
CA TRP A 115 30.95 6.19 -9.81
C TRP A 115 29.97 7.37 -9.75
N CYS A 116 30.21 8.38 -8.89
CA CYS A 116 29.41 9.61 -8.81
C CYS A 116 29.34 10.34 -10.15
N TRP A 117 30.40 10.26 -10.98
CA TRP A 117 30.42 10.81 -12.32
C TRP A 117 29.27 10.30 -13.21
N GLY A 118 29.06 8.98 -13.19
CA GLY A 118 28.07 8.28 -14.01
C GLY A 118 26.66 8.27 -13.42
N VAL A 119 26.43 8.91 -12.27
CA VAL A 119 25.13 8.92 -11.60
C VAL A 119 24.09 9.63 -12.47
N PRO A 120 22.96 8.98 -12.80
CA PRO A 120 21.90 9.65 -13.55
C PRO A 120 21.28 10.76 -12.69
N LEU A 121 21.11 11.94 -13.30
CA LEU A 121 20.47 13.08 -12.63
C LEU A 121 18.96 12.89 -12.57
N TRP A 122 18.37 12.54 -13.70
CA TRP A 122 16.94 12.34 -13.84
C TRP A 122 16.55 10.91 -13.51
N GLY A 123 15.38 10.73 -12.92
CA GLY A 123 14.93 9.38 -12.61
C GLY A 123 15.55 8.75 -11.37
N ASN A 124 16.36 9.49 -10.61
CA ASN A 124 17.16 8.92 -9.53
C ASN A 124 16.48 9.09 -8.16
N PRO A 125 16.07 7.99 -7.50
CA PRO A 125 15.38 8.07 -6.20
C PRO A 125 16.30 8.51 -5.04
N PHE A 126 17.61 8.60 -5.25
CA PHE A 126 18.58 9.12 -4.26
C PHE A 126 18.77 10.63 -4.33
N LEU A 127 18.25 11.30 -5.36
CA LEU A 127 18.32 12.76 -5.53
C LEU A 127 16.97 13.47 -5.33
N PRO A 128 16.13 13.10 -4.35
CA PRO A 128 14.83 13.72 -4.28
C PRO A 128 14.87 15.08 -3.61
N VAL A 129 14.12 16.01 -4.18
CA VAL A 129 13.84 17.30 -3.55
C VAL A 129 12.52 17.15 -2.81
N GLY A 130 12.60 16.90 -1.50
CA GLY A 130 11.42 16.89 -0.65
C GLY A 130 10.88 18.30 -0.45
N LEU A 131 9.65 18.57 -0.91
CA LEU A 131 8.85 19.63 -0.29
C LEU A 131 8.35 19.12 1.07
N PRO A 132 8.51 19.86 2.17
CA PRO A 132 7.88 19.51 3.44
C PRO A 132 6.36 19.36 3.25
N GLY A 133 5.81 18.18 3.55
CA GLY A 133 4.36 17.96 3.65
C GLY A 133 3.63 17.29 2.48
N LEU A 134 4.31 16.87 1.40
CA LEU A 134 3.69 16.09 0.32
C LEU A 134 4.06 14.60 0.37
N PRO A 135 3.08 13.67 0.28
CA PRO A 135 3.36 12.24 0.20
C PRO A 135 3.83 11.89 -1.22
N GLY A 136 5.13 11.97 -1.46
CA GLY A 136 5.73 11.57 -2.73
C GLY A 136 7.11 12.19 -2.92
N VAL A 137 8.09 11.33 -3.14
CA VAL A 137 9.47 11.69 -3.48
C VAL A 137 9.48 11.94 -5.00
N LEU A 138 9.42 13.20 -5.44
CA LEU A 138 9.54 13.55 -6.86
C LEU A 138 11.03 13.61 -7.25
N GLY A 139 11.36 13.13 -8.45
CA GLY A 139 12.70 13.27 -9.01
C GLY A 139 13.00 14.70 -9.44
N LEU A 140 14.29 15.03 -9.62
CA LEU A 140 14.78 16.34 -10.05
C LEU A 140 14.09 16.85 -11.33
N GLU A 141 13.68 15.95 -12.22
CA GLU A 141 12.99 16.31 -13.47
C GLU A 141 11.70 17.11 -13.27
N HIS A 142 11.06 17.02 -12.10
CA HIS A 142 9.84 17.78 -11.78
C HIS A 142 10.16 19.21 -11.32
N HIS A 143 11.35 19.43 -10.77
CA HIS A 143 11.79 20.74 -10.26
C HIS A 143 12.51 21.56 -11.32
N TYR A 144 13.11 20.90 -12.31
CA TYR A 144 13.85 21.53 -13.39
C TYR A 144 13.27 21.19 -14.78
N PRO A 145 12.01 21.60 -15.07
CA PRO A 145 11.29 21.20 -16.28
C PRO A 145 11.92 21.74 -17.58
N VAL A 146 12.77 22.77 -17.52
CA VAL A 146 13.51 23.26 -18.69
C VAL A 146 14.81 22.46 -18.87
N LEU A 147 15.56 22.23 -17.78
CA LEU A 147 16.85 21.52 -17.84
C LEU A 147 16.70 20.03 -18.16
N VAL A 148 15.56 19.40 -17.82
CA VAL A 148 15.33 18.01 -18.23
C VAL A 148 15.39 17.83 -19.75
N HIS A 149 14.99 18.85 -20.53
CA HIS A 149 15.08 18.85 -21.99
C HIS A 149 16.47 19.16 -22.56
N CYS A 150 17.48 19.31 -21.70
CA CYS A 150 18.88 19.39 -22.09
C CYS A 150 19.45 17.98 -22.11
N HIS A 151 19.44 17.35 -23.28
CA HIS A 151 19.74 15.93 -23.46
C HIS A 151 21.15 15.51 -23.03
N ALA A 152 22.11 16.43 -23.05
CA ALA A 152 23.48 16.16 -22.59
C ALA A 152 23.59 16.10 -21.05
N LEU A 153 22.61 16.63 -20.30
CA LEU A 153 22.55 16.55 -18.83
C LEU A 153 22.06 15.18 -18.36
N SER A 154 22.62 14.08 -18.86
CA SER A 154 22.16 12.73 -18.52
C SER A 154 22.71 12.21 -17.18
N SER A 155 23.84 12.75 -16.72
CA SER A 155 24.53 12.32 -15.49
C SER A 155 25.14 13.50 -14.74
N LEU A 156 25.47 13.29 -13.46
CA LEU A 156 26.06 14.29 -12.59
C LEU A 156 27.37 14.84 -13.17
N GLY A 157 28.25 13.98 -13.64
CA GLY A 157 29.51 14.39 -14.25
C GLY A 157 29.33 15.28 -15.49
N MET A 158 28.32 14.99 -16.32
CA MET A 158 28.01 15.83 -17.49
C MET A 158 27.49 17.22 -17.08
N CYS A 159 26.72 17.32 -16.00
CA CYS A 159 26.28 18.62 -15.47
C CYS A 159 27.44 19.41 -14.86
N VAL A 160 28.32 18.76 -14.10
CA VAL A 160 29.55 19.37 -13.56
C VAL A 160 30.43 19.90 -14.70
N ALA A 161 30.67 19.09 -15.73
CA ALA A 161 31.44 19.49 -16.90
C ALA A 161 30.80 20.66 -17.66
N ALA A 162 29.48 20.63 -17.86
CA ALA A 162 28.75 21.71 -18.51
C ALA A 162 28.87 23.02 -17.71
N LEU A 163 28.63 22.99 -16.40
CA LEU A 163 28.74 24.17 -15.55
C LEU A 163 30.17 24.76 -15.57
N ALA A 164 31.20 23.92 -15.46
CA ALA A 164 32.59 24.38 -15.51
C ALA A 164 32.92 25.10 -16.83
N GLN A 165 32.46 24.57 -17.97
CA GLN A 165 32.70 25.16 -19.28
C GLN A 165 31.92 26.47 -19.49
N LEU A 166 30.68 26.53 -19.01
CA LEU A 166 29.86 27.73 -19.12
C LEU A 166 30.36 28.86 -18.19
N ARG A 167 30.83 28.54 -16.98
CA ARG A 167 31.49 29.50 -16.08
C ARG A 167 32.77 30.05 -16.68
N CYS A 168 33.62 29.20 -17.26
CA CYS A 168 34.84 29.64 -17.95
C CYS A 168 34.54 30.65 -19.07
N PHE A 169 33.42 30.48 -19.78
CA PHE A 169 32.96 31.44 -20.77
C PHE A 169 32.49 32.75 -20.14
N GLU A 170 31.70 32.70 -19.06
CA GLU A 170 31.24 33.89 -18.34
C GLU A 170 32.43 34.72 -17.81
N ASP A 171 33.41 34.07 -17.18
CA ASP A 171 34.62 34.74 -16.67
C ASP A 171 35.42 35.41 -17.80
N THR A 172 35.51 34.73 -18.96
CA THR A 172 36.19 35.27 -20.16
C THR A 172 35.44 36.48 -20.70
N TRP A 173 34.10 36.43 -20.69
CA TRP A 173 33.24 37.51 -21.17
C TRP A 173 33.29 38.74 -20.24
N ASP A 174 33.16 38.54 -18.93
CA ASP A 174 33.28 39.60 -17.94
C ASP A 174 34.67 40.25 -18.01
N SER A 175 35.73 39.46 -18.19
CA SER A 175 37.08 39.96 -18.44
C SER A 175 37.19 40.79 -19.73
N ALA A 176 36.54 40.37 -20.83
CA ALA A 176 36.55 41.12 -22.08
C ALA A 176 35.83 42.47 -21.96
N LEU A 177 34.70 42.51 -21.24
CA LEU A 177 33.95 43.74 -20.96
C LEU A 177 34.78 44.72 -20.13
N LEU A 178 35.46 44.24 -19.08
CA LEU A 178 36.36 45.05 -18.25
C LEU A 178 37.53 45.63 -19.05
N ASN A 179 38.01 44.91 -20.06
CA ASN A 179 39.08 45.35 -20.96
C ASN A 179 38.59 46.23 -22.13
N GLY A 180 37.33 46.70 -22.09
CA GLY A 180 36.80 47.69 -23.04
C GLY A 180 36.33 47.13 -24.38
N VAL A 181 36.19 45.81 -24.50
CA VAL A 181 35.65 45.15 -25.70
C VAL A 181 34.12 45.27 -25.71
N SER A 182 33.57 46.33 -26.31
CA SER A 182 32.13 46.66 -26.23
C SER A 182 31.45 46.95 -27.59
N GLY A 183 32.06 46.52 -28.70
CA GLY A 183 31.48 46.71 -30.03
C GLY A 183 30.36 45.73 -30.38
N VAL A 184 29.49 46.15 -31.29
CA VAL A 184 28.33 45.37 -31.78
C VAL A 184 28.78 44.07 -32.48
N ALA A 185 29.95 44.06 -33.11
CA ALA A 185 30.49 42.88 -33.77
C ALA A 185 30.95 41.82 -32.77
N GLU A 186 31.59 42.25 -31.69
CA GLU A 186 32.09 41.43 -30.59
C GLU A 186 30.93 40.83 -29.80
N GLY A 187 29.89 41.61 -29.51
CA GLY A 187 28.66 41.09 -28.89
C GLY A 187 28.02 39.96 -29.71
N ARG A 188 27.97 40.07 -31.04
CA ARG A 188 27.48 39.00 -31.93
C ARG A 188 28.39 37.78 -32.01
N VAL A 189 29.71 37.96 -31.86
CA VAL A 189 30.63 36.81 -31.75
C VAL A 189 30.34 36.05 -30.46
N MET A 190 30.15 36.77 -29.36
CA MET A 190 29.95 36.17 -28.04
C MET A 190 28.60 35.48 -27.92
N GLU A 191 27.54 36.05 -28.50
CA GLU A 191 26.25 35.37 -28.61
C GLU A 191 26.35 34.05 -29.39
N ARG A 192 27.12 34.02 -30.49
CA ARG A 192 27.36 32.79 -31.26
C ARG A 192 28.21 31.78 -30.48
N CYS A 193 29.24 32.22 -29.78
CA CYS A 193 30.07 31.37 -28.92
C CYS A 193 29.25 30.75 -27.79
N TRP A 194 28.44 31.56 -27.10
CA TRP A 194 27.51 31.10 -26.07
C TRP A 194 26.52 30.07 -26.62
N SER A 195 25.84 30.39 -27.72
CA SER A 195 24.90 29.50 -28.37
C SER A 195 25.55 28.16 -28.77
N ALA A 196 26.78 28.19 -29.28
CA ALA A 196 27.54 27.00 -29.61
C ALA A 196 27.92 26.17 -28.38
N LEU A 197 28.32 26.81 -27.27
CA LEU A 197 28.63 26.14 -26.01
C LEU A 197 27.39 25.47 -25.41
N VAL A 198 26.27 26.19 -25.31
CA VAL A 198 25.00 25.66 -24.82
C VAL A 198 24.57 24.44 -25.65
N ARG A 199 24.61 24.53 -26.97
CA ARG A 199 24.27 23.38 -27.83
C ARG A 199 25.23 22.20 -27.64
N ARG A 200 26.51 22.47 -27.47
CA ARG A 200 27.54 21.43 -27.30
C ARG A 200 27.42 20.70 -25.96
N PHE A 201 27.20 21.43 -24.87
CA PHE A 201 27.27 20.88 -23.51
C PHE A 201 25.90 20.57 -22.89
N LEU A 202 24.82 21.16 -23.40
CA LEU A 202 23.46 20.92 -22.90
C LEU A 202 22.57 20.19 -23.90
N ASP A 203 22.80 20.31 -25.21
CA ASP A 203 21.96 19.71 -26.27
C ASP A 203 20.44 19.94 -26.04
N PRO A 204 19.97 21.19 -26.08
CA PRO A 204 18.58 21.52 -25.77
C PRO A 204 17.63 21.04 -26.88
N ALA A 205 16.53 20.36 -26.49
CA ALA A 205 15.61 19.73 -27.44
C ALA A 205 14.19 20.33 -27.47
N SER A 206 13.78 21.13 -26.47
CA SER A 206 12.47 21.80 -26.43
C SER A 206 12.58 23.29 -26.78
N PRO A 207 11.50 23.96 -27.19
CA PRO A 207 11.53 25.41 -27.45
C PRO A 207 12.03 26.23 -26.25
N ASP A 208 11.57 25.88 -25.04
CA ASP A 208 11.98 26.55 -23.80
C ASP A 208 13.46 26.29 -23.47
N ALA A 209 13.95 25.08 -23.70
CA ALA A 209 15.37 24.77 -23.53
C ALA A 209 16.23 25.45 -24.61
N CYS A 210 15.76 25.54 -25.85
CA CYS A 210 16.43 26.25 -26.93
C CYS A 210 16.56 27.75 -26.63
N ALA A 211 15.64 28.34 -25.88
CA ALA A 211 15.74 29.73 -25.43
C ALA A 211 16.96 29.98 -24.54
N LEU A 212 17.54 28.95 -23.90
CA LEU A 212 18.79 29.05 -23.13
C LEU A 212 20.01 29.39 -23.99
N CYS A 213 19.94 29.19 -25.31
CA CYS A 213 21.00 29.59 -26.25
C CYS A 213 21.14 31.11 -26.38
N SER A 214 20.22 31.88 -25.80
CA SER A 214 20.22 33.34 -25.81
C SER A 214 21.19 33.88 -24.75
N LEU A 215 22.16 34.72 -25.16
CA LEU A 215 23.19 35.25 -24.27
C LEU A 215 22.63 36.02 -23.04
N PRO A 216 21.55 36.83 -23.14
CA PRO A 216 20.91 37.44 -21.98
C PRO A 216 20.47 36.47 -20.87
N ARG A 217 20.30 35.18 -21.18
CA ARG A 217 19.92 34.14 -20.20
C ARG A 217 21.12 33.40 -19.61
N CYS A 218 22.34 33.84 -19.88
CA CYS A 218 23.56 33.19 -19.39
C CYS A 218 23.56 33.03 -17.87
N ARG A 219 23.35 34.13 -17.13
CA ARG A 219 23.32 34.13 -15.65
C ARG A 219 22.18 33.30 -15.07
N ASP A 220 21.00 33.37 -15.67
CA ASP A 220 19.84 32.56 -15.26
C ASP A 220 20.11 31.06 -15.42
N LEU A 221 20.76 30.68 -16.53
CA LEU A 221 21.15 29.29 -16.77
C LEU A 221 22.20 28.81 -15.77
N LEU A 222 23.26 29.60 -15.53
CA LEU A 222 24.29 29.26 -14.55
C LEU A 222 23.70 29.10 -13.16
N THR A 223 22.86 30.04 -12.73
CA THR A 223 22.12 29.97 -11.45
C THR A 223 21.25 28.72 -11.38
N SER A 224 20.59 28.35 -12.49
CA SER A 224 19.74 27.14 -12.55
C SER A 224 20.55 25.86 -12.44
N LEU A 225 21.72 25.78 -13.08
CA LEU A 225 22.63 24.63 -13.00
C LEU A 225 23.26 24.51 -11.61
N GLU A 226 23.63 25.64 -11.00
CA GLU A 226 24.12 25.69 -9.61
C GLU A 226 23.05 25.24 -8.63
N SER A 227 21.81 25.70 -8.81
CA SER A 227 20.66 25.24 -8.03
C SER A 227 20.47 23.73 -8.18
N LEU A 228 20.56 23.20 -9.41
CA LEU A 228 20.46 21.77 -9.69
C LEU A 228 21.54 20.97 -8.97
N LEU A 229 22.81 21.40 -9.00
CA LEU A 229 23.88 20.75 -8.26
C LEU A 229 23.72 20.92 -6.74
N GLY A 230 23.16 22.03 -6.27
CA GLY A 230 22.83 22.25 -4.86
C GLY A 230 21.74 21.30 -4.33
N ALA A 231 20.94 20.70 -5.21
CA ALA A 231 19.98 19.65 -4.88
C ALA A 231 20.61 18.24 -4.79
N VAL A 232 21.88 18.09 -5.19
CA VAL A 232 22.64 16.84 -5.12
C VAL A 232 23.49 16.84 -3.83
N PRO A 233 23.71 15.69 -3.18
CA PRO A 233 24.62 15.63 -2.03
C PRO A 233 26.01 16.21 -2.36
N VAL A 234 26.48 17.15 -1.54
CA VAL A 234 27.75 17.87 -1.77
C VAL A 234 28.94 16.93 -2.03
N ALA A 235 29.04 15.85 -1.25
CA ALA A 235 30.13 14.89 -1.39
C ALA A 235 30.10 14.11 -2.72
N TRP A 236 28.95 14.02 -3.39
CA TRP A 236 28.86 13.41 -4.73
C TRP A 236 29.32 14.39 -5.81
N VAL A 237 28.98 15.68 -5.64
CA VAL A 237 29.45 16.75 -6.53
C VAL A 237 30.98 16.85 -6.45
N GLU A 238 31.53 16.91 -5.24
CA GLU A 238 32.99 16.95 -5.01
C GLU A 238 33.71 15.74 -5.64
N ALA A 239 33.15 14.54 -5.49
CA ALA A 239 33.71 13.33 -6.10
C ALA A 239 33.68 13.38 -7.64
N ALA A 240 32.62 13.94 -8.24
CA ALA A 240 32.52 14.11 -9.69
C ALA A 240 33.46 15.22 -10.20
N GLU A 241 33.62 16.31 -9.46
CA GLU A 241 34.55 17.40 -9.77
C GLU A 241 36.01 16.95 -9.70
N ALA A 242 36.39 16.21 -8.64
CA ALA A 242 37.72 15.62 -8.53
C ALA A 242 38.02 14.70 -9.73
N PHE A 243 37.03 13.91 -10.14
CA PHE A 243 37.15 13.06 -11.33
C PHE A 243 37.37 13.87 -12.62
N LEU A 244 36.71 15.03 -12.80
CA LEU A 244 36.90 15.89 -13.97
C LEU A 244 38.33 16.39 -14.09
N VAL A 245 38.95 16.77 -12.96
CA VAL A 245 40.33 17.27 -12.91
C VAL A 245 41.32 16.16 -13.30
N ASP A 246 41.09 14.94 -12.84
CA ASP A 246 41.97 13.78 -13.09
C ASP A 246 41.86 13.22 -14.52
N ALA A 247 40.78 13.52 -15.27
CA ALA A 247 40.45 12.89 -16.56
C ALA A 247 41.09 13.53 -17.83
N LEU A 248 42.03 14.47 -17.71
CA LEU A 248 42.79 15.01 -18.85
C LEU A 248 43.89 14.00 -19.34
N PRO A 249 44.18 13.88 -20.66
CA PRO A 249 44.37 12.59 -21.36
C PRO A 249 45.79 11.96 -21.31
N PRO A 250 45.97 10.69 -21.75
CA PRO A 250 45.00 9.80 -22.41
C PRO A 250 44.72 8.51 -21.61
N GLN A 251 43.59 8.46 -20.91
CA GLN A 251 42.96 7.21 -20.47
C GLN A 251 41.50 7.17 -20.95
N PRO A 252 40.91 5.98 -21.13
CA PRO A 252 39.53 5.85 -21.60
C PRO A 252 38.54 6.61 -20.71
N LEU A 253 37.50 7.15 -21.33
CA LEU A 253 36.41 7.92 -20.73
C LEU A 253 35.77 7.22 -19.49
N PRO A 254 35.16 7.99 -18.57
CA PRO A 254 35.04 7.74 -17.13
C PRO A 254 34.14 6.59 -16.74
N ALA A 255 34.10 6.30 -15.42
CA ALA A 255 33.07 5.50 -14.76
C ALA A 255 31.70 5.66 -15.45
N SER A 256 31.20 4.55 -15.97
CA SER A 256 30.01 4.46 -16.78
C SER A 256 28.74 4.58 -15.94
N GLU A 257 27.62 4.86 -16.59
CA GLU A 257 26.28 4.76 -15.98
C GLU A 257 26.08 3.40 -15.28
N VAL A 258 26.68 2.34 -15.83
CA VAL A 258 26.64 0.98 -15.26
C VAL A 258 27.37 0.90 -13.92
N ASP A 259 28.49 1.59 -13.75
CA ASP A 259 29.26 1.58 -12.50
C ASP A 259 28.47 2.24 -11.37
N ALA A 260 27.78 3.36 -11.67
CA ALA A 260 26.83 3.97 -10.73
C ALA A 260 25.68 3.01 -10.38
N TRP A 261 25.12 2.31 -11.37
CA TRP A 261 24.04 1.36 -11.16
C TRP A 261 24.44 0.17 -10.28
N GLN A 262 25.68 -0.32 -10.41
CA GLN A 262 26.20 -1.42 -9.58
C GLN A 262 26.24 -1.04 -8.10
N VAL A 263 26.46 0.23 -7.78
CA VAL A 263 26.44 0.74 -6.40
C VAL A 263 25.01 0.98 -5.91
N LEU A 264 24.17 1.63 -6.72
CA LEU A 264 22.85 2.12 -6.30
C LEU A 264 21.78 1.02 -6.28
N VAL A 265 21.68 0.19 -7.33
CA VAL A 265 20.58 -0.77 -7.51
C VAL A 265 20.46 -1.81 -6.38
N PRO A 266 21.55 -2.40 -5.85
CA PRO A 266 21.46 -3.37 -4.76
C PRO A 266 20.87 -2.81 -3.47
N ARG A 267 20.90 -1.49 -3.31
CA ARG A 267 20.46 -0.76 -2.12
C ARG A 267 19.02 -0.26 -2.22
N LEU A 268 18.36 -0.44 -3.37
CA LEU A 268 16.98 -0.02 -3.57
C LEU A 268 16.01 -1.03 -2.93
N GLY A 269 15.02 -0.53 -2.19
CA GLY A 269 13.97 -1.37 -1.62
C GLY A 269 12.94 -0.60 -0.80
N TRP A 270 12.31 -1.30 0.14
CA TRP A 270 11.38 -0.74 1.12
C TRP A 270 11.81 -1.11 2.53
N GLN A 271 11.70 -0.17 3.46
CA GLN A 271 11.70 -0.44 4.89
C GLN A 271 10.27 -0.65 5.36
N LEU A 272 9.90 -1.88 5.71
CA LEU A 272 8.54 -2.21 6.12
C LEU A 272 8.46 -2.47 7.63
N PRO A 273 7.44 -1.93 8.33
CA PRO A 273 7.23 -2.23 9.74
C PRO A 273 7.13 -3.74 9.99
N HIS A 274 7.82 -4.23 11.02
CA HIS A 274 7.85 -5.65 11.46
C HIS A 274 8.42 -6.69 10.47
N VAL A 275 8.66 -6.32 9.21
CA VAL A 275 9.28 -7.18 8.19
C VAL A 275 10.74 -6.80 7.97
N GLY A 276 11.09 -5.53 8.15
CA GLY A 276 12.44 -4.99 7.93
C GLY A 276 12.68 -4.63 6.45
N ALA A 277 13.95 -4.64 6.07
CA ALA A 277 14.39 -4.26 4.73
C ALA A 277 13.98 -5.32 3.68
N VAL A 278 13.26 -4.87 2.66
CA VAL A 278 12.86 -5.69 1.50
C VAL A 278 13.53 -5.15 0.23
N PRO A 279 14.54 -5.85 -0.32
CA PRO A 279 15.20 -5.44 -1.55
C PRO A 279 14.23 -5.40 -2.74
N LEU A 280 14.42 -4.42 -3.64
CA LEU A 280 13.64 -4.25 -4.86
C LEU A 280 13.62 -5.52 -5.72
N ARG A 281 14.77 -6.21 -5.81
CA ARG A 281 14.91 -7.49 -6.53
C ARG A 281 14.02 -8.61 -6.00
N ASN A 282 13.59 -8.53 -4.73
CA ASN A 282 12.73 -9.52 -4.08
C ASN A 282 11.24 -9.16 -4.20
N LEU A 283 10.88 -8.12 -4.95
CA LEU A 283 9.49 -7.74 -5.17
C LEU A 283 8.73 -8.87 -5.85
N SER A 284 7.73 -9.38 -5.13
CA SER A 284 6.77 -10.36 -5.65
C SER A 284 5.41 -9.70 -5.89
N VAL A 285 4.60 -10.30 -6.78
CA VAL A 285 3.23 -9.81 -7.04
C VAL A 285 2.42 -9.79 -5.75
N ARG A 286 2.60 -10.79 -4.88
CA ARG A 286 1.95 -10.84 -3.57
C ARG A 286 2.34 -9.64 -2.70
N MET A 287 3.63 -9.35 -2.60
CA MET A 287 4.13 -8.22 -1.82
C MET A 287 3.64 -6.88 -2.40
N ALA A 288 3.81 -6.66 -3.70
CA ALA A 288 3.34 -5.45 -4.37
C ALA A 288 1.82 -5.26 -4.26
N THR A 289 1.04 -6.34 -4.22
CA THR A 289 -0.40 -6.26 -3.96
C THR A 289 -0.66 -5.77 -2.54
N VAL A 290 0.02 -6.35 -1.54
CA VAL A 290 -0.13 -5.97 -0.12
C VAL A 290 0.28 -4.51 0.13
N LEU A 291 1.35 -4.03 -0.50
CA LEU A 291 1.82 -2.65 -0.38
C LEU A 291 0.77 -1.62 -0.88
N GLN A 292 -0.07 -1.98 -1.84
CA GLN A 292 -1.16 -1.12 -2.32
C GLN A 292 -2.36 -1.08 -1.35
N LEU A 293 -2.47 -2.03 -0.42
CA LEU A 293 -3.62 -2.19 0.47
C LEU A 293 -3.43 -1.47 1.82
N GLY A 294 -2.39 -0.65 2.01
CA GLY A 294 -2.11 0.05 3.27
C GLY A 294 -3.34 0.77 3.83
N GLY A 295 -3.99 1.62 3.02
CA GLY A 295 -5.20 2.34 3.44
C GLY A 295 -6.40 1.42 3.75
N VAL A 296 -6.49 0.25 3.11
CA VAL A 296 -7.53 -0.76 3.42
C VAL A 296 -7.26 -1.39 4.78
N PHE A 297 -6.00 -1.65 5.12
CA PHE A 297 -5.63 -2.17 6.44
C PHE A 297 -5.84 -1.13 7.55
N GLU A 298 -5.55 0.14 7.30
CA GLU A 298 -5.83 1.25 8.21
C GLU A 298 -7.33 1.40 8.47
N GLU A 299 -8.15 1.45 7.41
CA GLU A 299 -9.61 1.52 7.52
C GLU A 299 -10.15 0.33 8.33
N ARG A 300 -9.66 -0.88 8.05
CA ARG A 300 -10.04 -2.07 8.82
C ARG A 300 -9.63 -1.98 10.29
N ALA A 301 -8.43 -1.48 10.59
CA ALA A 301 -7.95 -1.32 11.95
C ALA A 301 -8.86 -0.36 12.75
N VAL A 302 -9.34 0.72 12.13
CA VAL A 302 -10.32 1.64 12.73
C VAL A 302 -11.63 0.91 13.07
N LEU A 303 -12.13 0.09 12.14
CA LEU A 303 -13.37 -0.67 12.35
C LEU A 303 -13.23 -1.75 13.42
N HIS A 304 -12.12 -2.48 13.42
CA HIS A 304 -11.79 -3.44 14.47
C HIS A 304 -11.69 -2.76 15.83
N ALA A 305 -11.09 -1.57 15.90
CA ALA A 305 -11.02 -0.82 17.15
C ALA A 305 -12.42 -0.42 17.65
N ALA A 306 -13.30 0.05 16.76
CA ALA A 306 -14.69 0.34 17.11
C ALA A 306 -15.44 -0.91 17.59
N PHE A 307 -15.23 -2.05 16.91
CA PHE A 307 -15.80 -3.34 17.30
C PHE A 307 -15.36 -3.78 18.69
N ILE A 308 -14.07 -3.65 19.02
CA ILE A 308 -13.53 -4.01 20.33
C ILE A 308 -14.12 -3.10 21.43
N ARG A 309 -14.18 -1.79 21.20
CA ARG A 309 -14.80 -0.85 22.16
C ARG A 309 -16.24 -1.26 22.47
N GLU A 310 -17.02 -1.55 21.42
CA GLU A 310 -18.37 -2.05 21.61
C GLU A 310 -18.37 -3.38 22.35
N ALA A 311 -17.56 -4.37 21.98
CA ALA A 311 -17.53 -5.66 22.66
C ALA A 311 -17.29 -5.52 24.18
N LEU A 312 -16.36 -4.64 24.56
CA LEU A 312 -15.99 -4.34 25.95
C LEU A 312 -16.96 -3.39 26.66
N GLY A 313 -17.87 -2.73 25.95
CA GLY A 313 -18.77 -1.71 26.54
C GLY A 313 -18.09 -0.39 26.84
N LEU A 314 -16.99 -0.08 26.15
CA LEU A 314 -16.27 1.18 26.29
C LEU A 314 -16.92 2.29 25.43
N PRO A 315 -16.90 3.56 25.88
CA PRO A 315 -17.26 4.71 25.07
C PRO A 315 -16.40 4.83 23.80
N ALA A 316 -16.95 5.43 22.74
CA ALA A 316 -16.27 5.56 21.45
C ALA A 316 -14.94 6.34 21.52
N THR A 317 -14.82 7.29 22.46
CA THR A 317 -13.64 8.14 22.65
C THR A 317 -12.56 7.50 23.50
N GLN A 318 -12.85 6.39 24.19
CA GLN A 318 -11.88 5.75 25.07
C GLN A 318 -10.78 5.05 24.26
N GLN A 319 -9.53 5.20 24.70
CA GLN A 319 -8.40 4.46 24.15
C GLN A 319 -8.53 2.97 24.48
N LEU A 320 -8.14 2.12 23.52
CA LEU A 320 -8.16 0.68 23.74
C LEU A 320 -6.99 0.27 24.65
N PRO A 321 -7.20 -0.71 25.54
CA PRO A 321 -6.09 -1.31 26.27
C PRO A 321 -5.07 -1.91 25.30
N GLU A 322 -3.81 -1.94 25.73
CA GLU A 322 -2.70 -2.48 24.93
C GLU A 322 -2.90 -3.97 24.65
N GLY A 323 -2.46 -4.43 23.46
CA GLY A 323 -2.53 -5.84 23.05
C GLY A 323 -3.92 -6.35 22.62
N VAL A 324 -5.02 -5.63 22.84
CA VAL A 324 -6.38 -6.13 22.52
C VAL A 324 -6.61 -6.28 21.01
N LEU A 325 -6.01 -5.41 20.20
CA LEU A 325 -6.04 -5.54 18.74
C LEU A 325 -5.31 -6.81 18.26
N ASP A 326 -4.21 -7.17 18.91
CA ASP A 326 -3.49 -8.40 18.62
C ASP A 326 -4.28 -9.63 19.08
N GLY A 327 -4.94 -9.56 20.23
CA GLY A 327 -5.89 -10.59 20.67
C GLY A 327 -7.02 -10.85 19.65
N LEU A 328 -7.56 -9.80 19.01
CA LEU A 328 -8.54 -9.98 17.94
C LEU A 328 -7.92 -10.62 16.68
N ARG A 329 -6.69 -10.25 16.31
CA ARG A 329 -5.94 -10.90 15.21
C ARG A 329 -5.74 -12.38 15.49
N ASP A 330 -5.41 -12.74 16.71
CA ASP A 330 -5.27 -14.14 17.14
C ASP A 330 -6.61 -14.88 17.03
N SER A 331 -7.71 -14.25 17.43
CA SER A 331 -9.05 -14.82 17.24
C SER A 331 -9.34 -15.10 15.76
N PHE A 332 -9.04 -14.18 14.82
CA PHE A 332 -9.19 -14.48 13.39
C PHE A 332 -8.35 -15.67 12.93
N GLN A 333 -7.11 -15.78 13.41
CA GLN A 333 -6.24 -16.90 13.07
C GLN A 333 -6.81 -18.24 13.56
N ARG A 334 -7.22 -18.29 14.84
CA ARG A 334 -7.81 -19.49 15.46
C ARG A 334 -9.11 -19.89 14.77
N LEU A 335 -10.08 -18.97 14.68
CA LEU A 335 -11.39 -19.23 14.09
C LEU A 335 -11.31 -19.65 12.62
N TRP A 336 -10.40 -19.04 11.85
CA TRP A 336 -10.23 -19.43 10.45
C TRP A 336 -9.67 -20.85 10.30
N SER A 337 -8.81 -21.29 11.22
CA SER A 337 -8.18 -22.60 11.19
C SER A 337 -9.13 -23.78 11.44
N ILE A 338 -10.30 -23.51 12.03
CA ILE A 338 -11.33 -24.52 12.29
C ILE A 338 -11.83 -25.09 10.98
N ARG A 339 -11.82 -26.41 10.84
CA ARG A 339 -12.37 -27.09 9.66
C ARG A 339 -13.89 -27.12 9.76
N TRP A 340 -14.52 -26.10 9.22
CA TRP A 340 -15.97 -25.93 9.17
C TRP A 340 -16.34 -25.04 7.98
N GLU A 341 -17.56 -25.12 7.46
CA GLU A 341 -17.97 -24.35 6.29
C GLU A 341 -17.84 -22.84 6.54
N ASN A 342 -17.39 -22.11 5.51
CA ASN A 342 -17.15 -20.67 5.63
C ASN A 342 -18.43 -19.87 5.95
N GLY A 343 -19.62 -20.41 5.63
CA GLY A 343 -20.90 -19.78 5.97
C GLY A 343 -21.11 -19.61 7.48
N PHE A 344 -20.62 -20.54 8.31
CA PHE A 344 -20.69 -20.44 9.77
C PHE A 344 -19.70 -19.42 10.34
N LYS A 345 -18.64 -19.11 9.60
CA LYS A 345 -17.61 -18.15 9.98
C LYS A 345 -18.00 -16.72 9.63
N GLU A 346 -18.66 -16.54 8.49
CA GLU A 346 -18.90 -15.24 7.86
C GLU A 346 -19.49 -14.18 8.81
N ALA A 347 -20.42 -14.57 9.69
CA ALA A 347 -21.06 -13.67 10.65
C ALA A 347 -20.03 -12.96 11.55
N PHE A 348 -19.00 -13.67 12.03
CA PHE A 348 -17.94 -13.10 12.88
C PHE A 348 -17.13 -12.03 12.12
N TRP A 349 -16.71 -12.33 10.88
CA TRP A 349 -15.96 -11.37 10.06
C TRP A 349 -16.79 -10.13 9.74
N ARG A 350 -18.05 -10.31 9.33
CA ARG A 350 -18.96 -9.18 9.07
C ARG A 350 -19.19 -8.34 10.32
N LEU A 351 -19.37 -8.96 11.48
CA LEU A 351 -19.56 -8.26 12.74
C LEU A 351 -18.34 -7.36 13.07
N SER A 352 -17.12 -7.88 12.89
CA SER A 352 -15.89 -7.16 13.23
C SER A 352 -15.66 -5.86 12.45
N ILE A 353 -16.26 -5.72 11.28
CA ILE A 353 -16.09 -4.56 10.38
C ILE A 353 -17.40 -3.83 10.05
N ASP A 354 -18.45 -4.00 10.88
CA ASP A 354 -19.74 -3.34 10.65
C ASP A 354 -20.34 -3.67 9.26
N GLY A 355 -20.12 -4.91 8.80
CA GLY A 355 -20.43 -5.40 7.46
C GLY A 355 -21.82 -6.05 7.30
N VAL A 356 -22.61 -6.09 8.36
CA VAL A 356 -23.97 -6.68 8.35
C VAL A 356 -24.95 -5.62 7.85
N PRO A 357 -25.71 -5.82 6.76
CA PRO A 357 -26.46 -4.75 6.09
C PRO A 357 -27.65 -4.23 6.93
N LEU A 358 -27.38 -3.24 7.79
CA LEU A 358 -28.30 -2.71 8.79
C LEU A 358 -28.30 -1.17 8.76
N LEU A 359 -29.41 -0.57 9.22
CA LEU A 359 -29.52 0.86 9.47
C LEU A 359 -28.46 1.30 10.48
N GLY A 360 -27.77 2.42 10.22
CA GLY A 360 -26.82 3.01 11.17
C GLY A 360 -25.40 2.48 11.05
N ASN A 361 -25.13 1.60 10.08
CA ASN A 361 -23.76 1.20 9.78
C ASN A 361 -22.97 2.39 9.26
N SER A 362 -21.74 2.51 9.74
CA SER A 362 -20.75 3.49 9.33
C SER A 362 -20.57 3.59 7.81
N HIS A 363 -20.80 2.48 7.08
CA HIS A 363 -20.62 2.39 5.63
C HIS A 363 -21.91 2.50 4.80
N MET A 364 -23.09 2.61 5.42
CA MET A 364 -24.38 2.64 4.73
C MET A 364 -25.16 3.94 5.00
N SER A 365 -24.47 5.05 5.24
CA SER A 365 -25.08 6.35 5.55
C SER A 365 -26.05 6.89 4.49
N ARG A 366 -25.95 6.41 3.24
CA ARG A 366 -26.84 6.80 2.12
C ARG A 366 -27.91 5.77 1.78
N ALA A 367 -27.91 4.59 2.42
CA ALA A 367 -28.91 3.56 2.15
C ALA A 367 -30.23 3.91 2.84
N ARG A 368 -31.37 3.56 2.22
CA ARG A 368 -32.67 3.76 2.84
C ARG A 368 -32.72 3.03 4.19
N PRO A 369 -33.24 3.68 5.25
CA PRO A 369 -33.45 3.05 6.53
C PRO A 369 -34.34 1.82 6.45
N GLU A 370 -33.80 0.62 6.72
CA GLU A 370 -34.61 -0.57 6.96
C GLU A 370 -34.53 -0.96 8.45
N CYS A 371 -35.66 -0.88 9.16
CA CYS A 371 -35.78 -1.23 10.57
C CYS A 371 -35.54 -2.74 10.80
N CYS A 372 -35.16 -3.10 12.02
CA CYS A 372 -35.17 -4.50 12.43
C CYS A 372 -36.61 -5.03 12.43
N GLY A 373 -36.82 -6.25 11.91
CA GLY A 373 -38.14 -6.90 11.94
C GLY A 373 -38.61 -7.31 13.34
N CYS A 374 -37.81 -7.08 14.40
CA CYS A 374 -38.23 -7.31 15.78
C CYS A 374 -39.14 -6.21 16.33
N GLY A 375 -39.23 -5.08 15.62
CA GLY A 375 -40.08 -3.95 15.99
C GLY A 375 -39.46 -2.92 16.92
N SER A 376 -38.26 -3.17 17.45
CA SER A 376 -37.52 -2.16 18.20
C SER A 376 -36.84 -1.16 17.25
N VAL A 377 -37.19 0.12 17.37
CA VAL A 377 -36.41 1.23 16.82
C VAL A 377 -35.50 1.71 17.94
N VAL A 378 -34.24 1.29 17.94
CA VAL A 378 -33.30 1.71 18.99
C VAL A 378 -32.45 2.86 18.46
N LEU A 379 -32.88 4.08 18.76
CA LEU A 379 -32.11 5.29 18.48
C LEU A 379 -30.86 5.31 19.38
N GLY A 380 -29.71 5.69 18.80
CA GLY A 380 -28.45 5.84 19.55
C GLY A 380 -27.71 4.54 19.87
N VAL A 381 -28.18 3.37 19.41
CA VAL A 381 -27.51 2.08 19.58
C VAL A 381 -26.90 1.62 18.27
N SER A 382 -25.67 1.10 18.33
CA SER A 382 -24.99 0.59 17.13
C SER A 382 -25.77 -0.60 16.55
N PRO A 383 -25.71 -0.82 15.22
CA PRO A 383 -26.46 -1.90 14.60
C PRO A 383 -25.95 -3.26 15.09
N ARG A 384 -24.64 -3.40 15.28
CA ARG A 384 -24.04 -4.60 15.88
C ARG A 384 -24.64 -4.91 17.25
N LEU A 385 -24.72 -3.89 18.12
CA LEU A 385 -25.25 -4.04 19.47
C LEU A 385 -26.73 -4.42 19.46
N HIS A 386 -27.54 -3.82 18.58
CA HIS A 386 -28.92 -4.26 18.45
C HIS A 386 -29.00 -5.72 17.96
N PHE A 387 -28.42 -6.04 16.82
CA PHE A 387 -28.71 -7.32 16.15
C PHE A 387 -28.00 -8.54 16.75
N PHE A 388 -26.81 -8.38 17.33
CA PHE A 388 -26.01 -9.49 17.88
C PHE A 388 -25.90 -9.46 19.40
N TRP A 389 -26.71 -8.63 20.06
CA TRP A 389 -26.74 -8.59 21.52
C TRP A 389 -28.13 -8.27 22.08
N ALA A 390 -28.74 -7.13 21.72
CA ALA A 390 -29.98 -6.66 22.37
C ALA A 390 -31.29 -7.17 21.74
N CYS A 391 -31.28 -7.58 20.47
CA CYS A 391 -32.45 -8.07 19.75
C CYS A 391 -33.00 -9.32 20.43
N PRO A 392 -34.34 -9.47 20.56
CA PRO A 392 -34.94 -10.66 21.18
C PRO A 392 -34.43 -12.00 20.62
N VAL A 393 -34.17 -12.04 19.31
CA VAL A 393 -33.61 -13.22 18.64
C VAL A 393 -32.18 -13.52 19.11
N ALA A 394 -31.34 -12.49 19.26
CA ALA A 394 -29.97 -12.67 19.76
C ALA A 394 -29.94 -12.96 21.27
N ARG A 395 -30.77 -12.27 22.04
CA ARG A 395 -30.93 -12.51 23.48
C ARG A 395 -31.31 -13.93 23.79
N ALA A 396 -32.24 -14.54 23.05
CA ALA A 396 -32.59 -15.95 23.25
C ALA A 396 -31.41 -16.91 23.07
N VAL A 397 -30.51 -16.64 22.12
CA VAL A 397 -29.29 -17.44 21.94
C VAL A 397 -28.33 -17.19 23.11
N VAL A 398 -28.12 -15.93 23.54
CA VAL A 398 -27.27 -15.61 24.70
C VAL A 398 -27.80 -16.24 25.98
N GLU A 399 -29.10 -16.13 26.24
CA GLU A 399 -29.77 -16.76 27.39
C GLU A 399 -29.61 -18.27 27.36
N GLN A 400 -29.68 -18.89 26.18
CA GLN A 400 -29.37 -20.31 26.07
C GLN A 400 -27.91 -20.63 26.43
N LEU A 401 -26.94 -19.78 26.07
CA LEU A 401 -25.55 -19.95 26.50
C LEU A 401 -25.42 -19.81 28.03
N GLU A 402 -26.05 -18.79 28.61
CA GLU A 402 -26.06 -18.50 30.05
C GLU A 402 -26.67 -19.66 30.85
N VAL A 403 -27.80 -20.19 30.40
CA VAL A 403 -28.46 -21.38 30.99
C VAL A 403 -27.55 -22.60 30.93
N THR A 404 -26.84 -22.80 29.80
CA THR A 404 -25.98 -23.98 29.62
C THR A 404 -24.71 -23.88 30.48
N LEU A 405 -24.19 -22.67 30.68
CA LEU A 405 -22.99 -22.42 31.48
C LEU A 405 -23.25 -22.22 32.97
N GLY A 406 -24.49 -21.87 33.35
CA GLY A 406 -24.84 -21.49 34.72
C GLY A 406 -24.26 -20.14 35.16
N ILE A 407 -23.70 -19.35 34.24
CA ILE A 407 -23.08 -18.05 34.49
C ILE A 407 -23.49 -17.04 33.41
N ALA A 408 -23.47 -15.75 33.77
CA ALA A 408 -23.67 -14.68 32.80
C ALA A 408 -22.55 -14.66 31.76
N VAL A 409 -22.91 -14.52 30.48
CA VAL A 409 -21.95 -14.46 29.38
C VAL A 409 -21.73 -12.99 29.03
N PRO A 410 -20.51 -12.43 29.22
CA PRO A 410 -20.26 -11.06 28.82
C PRO A 410 -20.18 -10.96 27.29
N ARG A 411 -20.56 -9.80 26.74
CA ARG A 411 -20.49 -9.55 25.28
C ARG A 411 -19.10 -9.77 24.72
N ALA A 412 -18.06 -9.37 25.46
CA ALA A 412 -16.67 -9.59 25.09
C ALA A 412 -16.33 -11.08 24.91
N ALA A 413 -16.93 -11.98 25.70
CA ALA A 413 -16.70 -13.41 25.56
C ALA A 413 -17.18 -13.92 24.19
N LEU A 414 -18.36 -13.47 23.76
CA LEU A 414 -18.93 -13.88 22.47
C LEU A 414 -18.28 -13.15 21.28
N TRP A 415 -18.14 -11.82 21.36
CA TRP A 415 -17.69 -11.01 20.23
C TRP A 415 -16.17 -11.10 20.00
N LEU A 416 -15.36 -11.26 21.05
CA LEU A 416 -13.91 -11.41 20.91
C LEU A 416 -13.44 -12.87 20.92
N ALA A 417 -14.40 -13.81 21.00
CA ALA A 417 -14.15 -15.24 21.16
C ALA A 417 -13.25 -15.56 22.38
N LEU A 418 -13.51 -14.90 23.50
CA LEU A 418 -12.81 -15.12 24.78
C LEU A 418 -13.64 -16.08 25.64
N PRO A 419 -13.12 -17.26 26.02
CA PRO A 419 -13.89 -18.25 26.76
C PRO A 419 -14.20 -17.74 28.18
N PRO A 420 -15.43 -17.93 28.67
CA PRO A 420 -15.74 -17.80 30.08
C PRO A 420 -14.89 -18.77 30.92
N SER A 421 -14.70 -18.45 32.20
CA SER A 421 -13.93 -19.28 33.14
C SER A 421 -14.42 -20.73 33.15
N GLY A 422 -13.50 -21.68 33.02
CA GLY A 422 -13.81 -23.12 33.01
C GLY A 422 -14.23 -23.69 31.65
N VAL A 423 -14.28 -22.87 30.59
CA VAL A 423 -14.57 -23.32 29.21
C VAL A 423 -13.29 -23.40 28.39
N GLN A 424 -13.09 -24.51 27.68
CA GLN A 424 -11.95 -24.72 26.80
C GLN A 424 -12.07 -23.84 25.54
N GLN A 425 -11.01 -23.10 25.21
CA GLN A 425 -10.96 -22.19 24.05
C GLN A 425 -11.40 -22.86 22.74
N CYS A 426 -10.95 -24.08 22.46
CA CYS A 426 -11.27 -24.79 21.22
C CYS A 426 -12.76 -25.10 21.07
N VAL A 427 -13.47 -25.34 22.18
CA VAL A 427 -14.92 -25.53 22.16
C VAL A 427 -15.62 -24.18 22.05
N TRP A 428 -15.15 -23.18 22.80
CA TRP A 428 -15.74 -21.84 22.78
C TRP A 428 -15.67 -21.20 21.39
N ASP A 429 -14.56 -21.37 20.68
CA ASP A 429 -14.42 -20.90 19.31
C ASP A 429 -15.53 -21.44 18.39
N VAL A 430 -15.90 -22.72 18.52
CA VAL A 430 -17.01 -23.33 17.76
C VAL A 430 -18.36 -22.80 18.22
N VAL A 431 -18.55 -22.66 19.54
CA VAL A 431 -19.78 -22.09 20.13
C VAL A 431 -20.03 -20.67 19.66
N VAL A 432 -18.98 -19.83 19.60
CA VAL A 432 -19.05 -18.45 19.11
C VAL A 432 -19.50 -18.41 17.66
N LEU A 433 -18.88 -19.20 16.79
CA LEU A 433 -19.25 -19.27 15.37
C LEU A 433 -20.69 -19.76 15.20
N ALA A 434 -21.09 -20.80 15.92
CA ALA A 434 -22.45 -21.34 15.90
C ALA A 434 -23.48 -20.30 16.36
N ALA A 435 -23.20 -19.62 17.47
CA ALA A 435 -24.10 -18.63 18.05
C ALA A 435 -24.29 -17.44 17.11
N LEU A 436 -23.20 -16.86 16.60
CA LEU A 436 -23.27 -15.71 15.70
C LEU A 436 -23.91 -16.07 14.35
N SER A 437 -23.65 -17.27 13.82
CA SER A 437 -24.32 -17.76 12.62
C SER A 437 -25.83 -17.94 12.85
N ALA A 438 -26.23 -18.55 13.97
CA ALA A 438 -27.64 -18.73 14.30
C ALA A 438 -28.39 -17.40 14.50
N MET A 439 -27.73 -16.40 15.11
CA MET A 439 -28.28 -15.03 15.22
C MET A 439 -28.51 -14.39 13.85
N GLU A 440 -27.56 -14.55 12.92
CA GLU A 440 -27.67 -14.04 11.55
C GLU A 440 -28.78 -14.74 10.76
N GLU A 441 -28.93 -16.06 10.88
CA GLU A 441 -30.04 -16.80 10.26
C GLU A 441 -31.39 -16.39 10.85
N GLY A 442 -31.47 -16.24 12.18
CA GLY A 442 -32.63 -15.67 12.86
C GLY A 442 -33.01 -14.30 12.31
N ARG A 443 -32.03 -13.42 12.13
CA ARG A 443 -32.25 -12.09 11.55
C ARG A 443 -32.77 -12.16 10.10
N ARG A 444 -32.21 -13.04 9.27
CA ARG A 444 -32.66 -13.22 7.87
C ARG A 444 -34.09 -13.73 7.81
N LEU A 445 -34.43 -14.73 8.62
CA LEU A 445 -35.78 -15.27 8.71
C LEU A 445 -36.77 -14.20 9.19
N LEU A 446 -36.43 -13.46 10.24
CA LEU A 446 -37.26 -12.38 10.76
C LEU A 446 -37.58 -11.34 9.66
N ARG A 447 -36.58 -10.96 8.88
CA ARG A 447 -36.75 -10.05 7.75
C ARG A 447 -37.63 -10.62 6.64
N ALA A 448 -37.42 -11.89 6.27
CA ALA A 448 -38.23 -12.55 5.26
C ALA A 448 -39.71 -12.55 5.65
N ARG A 449 -40.01 -12.94 6.90
CA ARG A 449 -41.38 -13.00 7.44
C ARG A 449 -42.08 -11.65 7.54
N VAL A 450 -41.35 -10.59 7.93
CA VAL A 450 -41.91 -9.23 7.96
C VAL A 450 -42.25 -8.75 6.55
N ARG A 451 -41.39 -9.04 5.55
CA ARG A 451 -41.65 -8.70 4.14
C ARG A 451 -42.85 -9.47 3.57
N GLU A 452 -42.95 -10.76 3.86
CA GLU A 452 -44.09 -11.61 3.46
C GLU A 452 -45.42 -11.10 4.02
N SER A 453 -45.40 -10.55 5.24
CA SER A 453 -46.61 -10.08 5.94
C SER A 453 -47.14 -8.75 5.39
N GLY A 454 -46.46 -8.13 4.41
CA GLY A 454 -46.84 -6.84 3.81
C GLY A 454 -46.96 -5.68 4.80
N SER A 455 -46.58 -5.89 6.06
CA SER A 455 -46.79 -4.97 7.16
C SER A 455 -45.59 -4.04 7.26
N ALA A 456 -45.85 -2.73 7.26
CA ALA A 456 -44.84 -1.70 7.53
C ALA A 456 -44.42 -1.65 9.03
N GLY A 457 -44.89 -2.60 9.85
CA GLY A 457 -44.77 -2.59 11.31
C GLY A 457 -44.44 -3.95 11.92
N VAL A 458 -44.42 -3.99 13.25
CA VAL A 458 -44.10 -5.16 14.08
C VAL A 458 -45.18 -6.22 13.93
N VAL A 459 -44.80 -7.45 13.56
CA VAL A 459 -45.71 -8.59 13.63
C VAL A 459 -45.67 -9.15 15.06
N PRO A 460 -46.76 -9.09 15.84
CA PRO A 460 -46.78 -9.58 17.23
C PRO A 460 -46.35 -11.04 17.32
N GLY A 461 -45.52 -11.38 18.31
CA GLY A 461 -45.07 -12.76 18.56
C GLY A 461 -44.07 -13.34 17.55
N LEU A 462 -43.89 -12.74 16.36
CA LEU A 462 -42.98 -13.24 15.33
C LEU A 462 -41.54 -13.32 15.83
N ALA A 463 -41.06 -12.30 16.56
CA ALA A 463 -39.72 -12.29 17.12
C ALA A 463 -39.48 -13.47 18.09
N ALA A 464 -40.49 -13.86 18.87
CA ALA A 464 -40.40 -14.99 19.79
C ALA A 464 -40.32 -16.33 19.04
N VAL A 465 -41.13 -16.51 17.99
CA VAL A 465 -41.08 -17.70 17.12
C VAL A 465 -39.71 -17.84 16.44
N VAL A 466 -39.18 -16.73 15.92
CA VAL A 466 -37.86 -16.73 15.28
C VAL A 466 -36.74 -16.92 16.31
N ALA A 467 -36.89 -16.41 17.53
CA ALA A 467 -35.95 -16.63 18.61
C ALA A 467 -35.79 -18.13 18.96
N LEU A 468 -36.90 -18.88 19.03
CA LEU A 468 -36.87 -20.33 19.19
C LEU A 468 -36.16 -21.02 18.02
N SER A 469 -36.40 -20.55 16.80
CA SER A 469 -35.72 -21.06 15.59
C SER A 469 -34.20 -20.82 15.65
N ALA A 470 -33.77 -19.64 16.11
CA ALA A 470 -32.35 -19.31 16.29
C ALA A 470 -31.68 -20.21 17.33
N VAL A 471 -32.33 -20.48 18.47
CA VAL A 471 -31.82 -21.43 19.47
C VAL A 471 -31.73 -22.84 18.90
N SER A 472 -32.73 -23.27 18.12
CA SER A 472 -32.71 -24.56 17.42
C SER A 472 -31.55 -24.66 16.43
N TRP A 473 -31.32 -23.61 15.62
CA TRP A 473 -30.18 -23.56 14.70
C TRP A 473 -28.85 -23.60 15.42
N PHE A 474 -28.68 -22.88 16.52
CA PHE A 474 -27.45 -22.93 17.32
C PHE A 474 -27.09 -24.38 17.70
N TRP A 475 -28.04 -25.12 18.28
CA TRP A 475 -27.80 -26.52 18.64
C TRP A 475 -27.65 -27.44 17.42
N GLY A 476 -28.43 -27.20 16.36
CA GLY A 476 -28.32 -27.94 15.11
C GLY A 476 -26.94 -27.80 14.47
N GLN A 477 -26.35 -26.60 14.51
CA GLN A 477 -25.01 -26.32 14.02
C GLN A 477 -23.93 -27.02 14.85
N LEU A 478 -24.05 -27.02 16.18
CA LEU A 478 -23.13 -27.78 17.04
C LEU A 478 -23.21 -29.29 16.79
N ARG A 479 -24.41 -29.83 16.54
CA ARG A 479 -24.59 -31.23 16.13
C ARG A 479 -23.92 -31.49 14.78
N GLY A 480 -24.12 -30.60 13.81
CA GLY A 480 -23.46 -30.66 12.50
C GLY A 480 -21.93 -30.68 12.62
N PHE A 481 -21.37 -29.81 13.46
CA PHE A 481 -19.93 -29.80 13.74
C PHE A 481 -19.46 -31.11 14.40
N ALA A 482 -20.22 -31.64 15.38
CA ALA A 482 -19.89 -32.90 16.03
C ALA A 482 -19.79 -34.08 15.04
N CYS A 483 -20.61 -34.08 13.98
CA CYS A 483 -20.57 -35.07 12.91
C CYS A 483 -19.27 -35.05 12.08
N LEU A 484 -18.48 -33.98 12.14
CA LEU A 484 -17.19 -33.89 11.45
C LEU A 484 -16.07 -34.71 12.14
N GLY A 485 -16.32 -35.19 13.37
CA GLY A 485 -15.37 -35.97 14.15
C GLY A 485 -14.36 -35.13 14.93
N VAL A 486 -13.66 -35.77 15.88
CA VAL A 486 -12.72 -35.10 16.79
C VAL A 486 -11.42 -34.72 16.06
N PRO A 487 -11.00 -33.43 16.05
CA PRO A 487 -9.74 -33.03 15.45
C PRO A 487 -8.54 -33.62 16.18
N ARG A 488 -7.48 -33.94 15.43
CA ARG A 488 -6.26 -34.61 15.96
C ARG A 488 -5.44 -33.77 16.95
N ARG A 489 -5.61 -32.43 16.99
CA ARG A 489 -4.82 -31.51 17.81
C ARG A 489 -5.71 -30.45 18.47
N GLY A 490 -5.40 -30.08 19.72
CA GLY A 490 -6.07 -28.99 20.44
C GLY A 490 -7.34 -29.36 21.22
N TRP A 491 -7.74 -30.64 21.23
CA TRP A 491 -8.99 -31.09 21.86
C TRP A 491 -8.80 -32.09 23.01
N ALA A 492 -7.55 -32.41 23.37
CA ALA A 492 -7.24 -33.41 24.41
C ALA A 492 -7.79 -33.04 25.81
N GLY A 493 -8.00 -31.75 26.09
CA GLY A 493 -8.55 -31.26 27.36
C GLY A 493 -10.09 -31.23 27.42
N VAL A 494 -10.80 -31.70 26.39
CA VAL A 494 -12.27 -31.68 26.34
C VAL A 494 -12.82 -32.99 26.88
N GLY A 495 -13.34 -32.95 28.11
CA GLY A 495 -13.88 -34.11 28.80
C GLY A 495 -15.31 -34.50 28.40
N PRO A 496 -15.83 -35.61 28.97
CA PRO A 496 -17.20 -36.08 28.74
C PRO A 496 -18.27 -35.19 29.38
N SER A 497 -17.90 -34.32 30.31
CA SER A 497 -18.78 -33.41 31.05
C SER A 497 -18.91 -32.01 30.45
N HIS A 498 -18.30 -31.75 29.29
CA HIS A 498 -18.30 -30.42 28.72
C HIS A 498 -19.72 -30.00 28.27
N PRO A 499 -20.21 -28.79 28.64
CA PRO A 499 -21.60 -28.37 28.46
C PRO A 499 -22.07 -28.28 27.00
N PHE A 500 -21.18 -27.90 26.08
CA PHE A 500 -21.51 -27.75 24.65
C PHE A 500 -21.11 -28.95 23.79
N LEU A 501 -19.81 -29.25 23.72
CA LEU A 501 -19.25 -30.36 22.96
C LEU A 501 -18.40 -31.22 23.88
N ARG A 502 -18.77 -32.48 24.04
CA ARG A 502 -18.09 -33.45 24.90
C ARG A 502 -17.49 -34.57 24.07
N ILE A 503 -16.40 -35.16 24.56
CA ILE A 503 -15.77 -36.33 23.95
C ILE A 503 -16.15 -37.55 24.78
N VAL A 504 -16.90 -38.48 24.19
CA VAL A 504 -17.33 -39.74 24.82
C VAL A 504 -16.92 -40.90 23.91
N GLY A 505 -16.13 -41.84 24.44
CA GLY A 505 -15.62 -42.98 23.65
C GLY A 505 -14.84 -42.58 22.40
N GLY A 506 -14.11 -41.44 22.45
CA GLY A 506 -13.36 -40.91 21.31
C GLY A 506 -14.20 -40.23 20.22
N ARG A 507 -15.51 -40.01 20.45
CA ARG A 507 -16.41 -39.33 19.51
C ARG A 507 -16.97 -38.06 20.12
N PHE A 508 -17.26 -37.06 19.27
CA PHE A 508 -18.00 -35.89 19.70
C PHE A 508 -19.46 -36.21 19.96
N SER A 509 -20.01 -35.64 21.01
CA SER A 509 -21.45 -35.49 21.18
C SER A 509 -21.76 -34.11 21.74
N VAL A 510 -22.99 -33.64 21.50
CA VAL A 510 -23.47 -32.37 22.05
C VAL A 510 -23.90 -32.61 23.50
N GLY A 511 -23.55 -31.68 24.39
CA GLY A 511 -23.69 -31.80 25.85
C GLY A 511 -25.11 -31.67 26.42
N ARG A 512 -26.16 -31.85 25.60
CA ARG A 512 -27.53 -32.00 26.10
C ARG A 512 -27.83 -33.40 26.60
#